data_AF-A0A2U9NZA1-F1
#
_entry.id   AF-A0A2U9NZA1-F1
#
_cell.length_a   1.000
_cell.length_b   1.000
_cell.length_c   1.000
_cell.angle_alpha   90.00
_cell.angle_beta   90.00
_cell.angle_gamma   90.00
#
_symmetry.space_group_name_H-M   'P 1'
#
loop_
_entity.id
_entity.type
_entity.pdbx_description
1 polymer ?
#
loop_
_entity_poly.entity_id
_entity_poly.type
_entity_poly.pdbx_seq_one_letter_code
_entity_poly.pdbx_strand_id
1 'polypeptide(L)'
;MTEQAPRDGLDARQSAPQTADGLPEGRVGERAADGREGLRQSAEALPPYSGPDAPCPKCGNEGAGTQYRAPRIRGLWEWNDANVMRGPLPERLQRNCDRCDFCWDEALTPPTPAHNAGPTVAECAEADARWWGGEKTGEE
;
A
#
# COMPACT_ATOMS: atom_id res chain seq x y z
N MET A 1 19.48 -64.52 -3.15
CA MET A 1 20.50 -63.46 -3.31
C MET A 1 21.26 -63.79 -4.59
N THR A 2 21.04 -63.02 -5.65
CA THR A 2 21.76 -63.17 -6.93
C THR A 2 22.68 -61.97 -7.04
N GLU A 3 23.96 -62.19 -6.73
CA GLU A 3 25.02 -61.20 -6.87
C GLU A 3 25.49 -61.14 -8.34
N GLN A 4 25.52 -59.93 -8.89
CA GLN A 4 26.16 -59.63 -10.18
C GLN A 4 27.47 -58.90 -9.90
N ALA A 5 28.55 -59.35 -10.55
CA ALA A 5 29.87 -58.72 -10.57
C ALA A 5 30.20 -58.25 -12.02
N PRO A 6 31.32 -57.54 -12.28
CA PRO A 6 31.33 -56.13 -12.65
C PRO A 6 31.81 -55.89 -14.10
N ARG A 7 31.73 -54.64 -14.60
CA ARG A 7 32.42 -54.22 -15.83
C ARG A 7 33.12 -52.87 -15.67
N ASP A 8 34.44 -52.98 -15.78
CA ASP A 8 35.52 -52.00 -15.91
C ASP A 8 35.36 -51.01 -17.10
N GLY A 9 36.05 -49.86 -17.03
CA GLY A 9 36.84 -49.39 -18.19
C GLY A 9 36.61 -47.96 -18.76
N LEU A 10 37.26 -46.97 -18.14
CA LEU A 10 38.18 -45.94 -18.68
C LEU A 10 37.84 -44.97 -19.86
N ASP A 11 37.99 -43.67 -19.53
CA ASP A 11 38.53 -42.49 -20.25
C ASP A 11 38.91 -42.55 -21.76
N ALA A 12 38.51 -41.52 -22.52
CA ALA A 12 39.41 -40.74 -23.40
C ALA A 12 38.76 -39.45 -23.94
N ARG A 13 39.61 -38.41 -24.04
CA ARG A 13 39.34 -37.01 -24.38
C ARG A 13 39.40 -36.76 -25.90
N GLN A 14 39.00 -35.54 -26.34
CA GLN A 14 39.24 -34.84 -27.63
C GLN A 14 38.02 -34.86 -28.59
N SER A 15 37.59 -33.80 -29.29
CA SER A 15 38.05 -32.43 -29.53
C SER A 15 36.88 -31.61 -30.13
N ALA A 16 36.82 -30.31 -29.85
CA ALA A 16 35.95 -29.36 -30.55
C ALA A 16 36.47 -29.05 -31.97
N PRO A 17 35.59 -28.57 -32.87
CA PRO A 17 36.00 -27.49 -33.76
C PRO A 17 35.09 -26.25 -33.66
N GLN A 18 35.74 -25.08 -33.62
CA GLN A 18 35.15 -23.76 -33.84
C GLN A 18 35.26 -23.40 -35.32
N THR A 19 34.21 -22.82 -35.91
CA THR A 19 34.22 -21.79 -36.98
C THR A 19 32.76 -21.33 -37.15
N ALA A 20 32.38 -20.11 -36.76
CA ALA A 20 32.53 -18.83 -37.48
C ALA A 20 31.42 -18.59 -38.53
N ASP A 21 30.82 -17.41 -38.41
CA ASP A 21 30.12 -16.62 -39.43
C ASP A 21 28.60 -16.79 -39.63
N GLY A 22 27.88 -15.66 -39.50
CA GLY A 22 26.56 -15.45 -40.10
C GLY A 22 25.34 -15.38 -39.18
N LEU A 23 25.13 -14.26 -38.48
CA LEU A 23 23.80 -13.86 -37.99
C LEU A 23 22.99 -13.28 -39.16
N PRO A 24 21.78 -13.79 -39.49
CA PRO A 24 20.82 -13.03 -40.28
C PRO A 24 20.08 -12.03 -39.39
N GLU A 25 20.14 -10.76 -39.78
CA GLU A 25 19.44 -9.63 -39.18
C GLU A 25 17.92 -9.87 -39.15
N GLY A 26 17.41 -10.07 -37.94
CA GLY A 26 15.99 -10.25 -37.67
C GLY A 26 15.38 -9.02 -37.02
N ARG A 27 14.86 -8.10 -37.84
CA ARG A 27 13.60 -7.34 -37.62
C ARG A 27 13.34 -6.86 -36.19
N VAL A 28 13.68 -5.60 -35.94
CA VAL A 28 13.31 -4.84 -34.73
C VAL A 28 11.79 -4.61 -34.73
N GLY A 29 11.07 -5.54 -34.10
CA GLY A 29 9.67 -5.42 -33.76
C GLY A 29 9.52 -5.11 -32.27
N GLU A 30 9.00 -3.92 -31.98
CA GLU A 30 8.09 -3.59 -30.87
C GLU A 30 8.29 -4.29 -29.51
N ARG A 31 8.63 -3.52 -28.47
CA ARG A 31 7.61 -3.13 -27.48
C ARG A 31 8.09 -2.12 -26.45
N ALA A 32 7.09 -1.36 -26.03
CA ALA A 32 7.08 -0.30 -25.05
C ALA A 32 7.81 -0.62 -23.74
N ALA A 33 8.11 0.48 -23.06
CA ALA A 33 8.50 0.60 -21.67
C ALA A 33 7.73 -0.32 -20.71
N ASP A 34 8.29 -0.42 -19.50
CA ASP A 34 7.64 -0.84 -18.25
C ASP A 34 7.90 -2.29 -17.80
N GLY A 35 8.13 -2.44 -16.50
CA GLY A 35 7.95 -3.74 -15.84
C GLY A 35 8.93 -4.12 -14.73
N ARG A 36 9.97 -3.33 -14.43
CA ARG A 36 10.92 -3.66 -13.34
C ARG A 36 10.91 -2.71 -12.13
N GLU A 37 10.08 -1.67 -12.15
CA GLU A 37 9.88 -0.77 -11.01
C GLU A 37 8.74 -1.19 -10.06
N GLY A 38 8.10 -2.34 -10.30
CA GLY A 38 6.86 -2.71 -9.61
C GLY A 38 6.98 -3.46 -8.28
N LEU A 39 8.17 -3.79 -7.76
CA LEU A 39 8.27 -4.66 -6.57
C LEU A 39 9.29 -4.22 -5.52
N ARG A 40 9.54 -2.92 -5.41
CA ARG A 40 9.93 -2.34 -4.11
C ARG A 40 8.70 -1.71 -3.52
N GLN A 41 7.79 -2.53 -3.00
CA GLN A 41 6.81 -2.06 -2.03
C GLN A 41 7.62 -1.54 -0.84
N SER A 42 7.90 -0.24 -0.88
CA SER A 42 8.60 0.50 0.15
C SER A 42 7.90 0.21 1.46
N ALA A 43 8.59 -0.49 2.37
CA ALA A 43 8.17 -0.65 3.75
C ALA A 43 8.02 0.69 4.51
N GLU A 44 8.16 1.83 3.82
CA GLU A 44 8.27 3.18 4.35
C GLU A 44 7.09 4.11 4.01
N ALA A 45 6.24 3.81 3.02
CA ALA A 45 5.16 4.72 2.60
C ALA A 45 3.81 4.01 2.56
N LEU A 46 2.90 4.41 3.46
CA LEU A 46 1.51 3.97 3.42
C LEU A 46 0.82 4.47 2.14
N PRO A 47 -0.13 3.71 1.58
CA PRO A 47 -0.92 4.21 0.45
C PRO A 47 -1.67 5.48 0.85
N PRO A 48 -1.90 6.43 -0.08
CA PRO A 48 -2.67 7.62 0.21
C PRO A 48 -4.09 7.27 0.68
N TYR A 49 -4.72 8.17 1.42
CA TYR A 49 -6.12 8.00 1.82
C TYR A 49 -7.02 7.90 0.58
N SER A 50 -7.74 6.78 0.45
CA SER A 50 -8.54 6.47 -0.73
C SER A 50 -9.92 7.15 -0.74
N GLY A 51 -10.28 7.87 0.33
CA GLY A 51 -11.60 8.49 0.51
C GLY A 51 -12.51 7.69 1.46
N PRO A 52 -13.67 8.25 1.84
CA PRO A 52 -14.56 7.65 2.83
C PRO A 52 -15.15 6.31 2.35
N ASP A 53 -15.47 6.18 1.07
CA ASP A 53 -16.17 5.02 0.48
C ASP A 53 -15.22 4.03 -0.22
N ALA A 54 -13.97 3.94 0.25
CA ALA A 54 -12.97 3.08 -0.36
C ALA A 54 -13.36 1.58 -0.26
N PRO A 55 -13.45 0.84 -1.38
CA PRO A 55 -13.85 -0.56 -1.36
C PRO A 55 -12.77 -1.44 -0.71
N CYS A 56 -13.20 -2.50 -0.03
CA CYS A 56 -12.27 -3.45 0.58
C CYS A 56 -11.39 -4.13 -0.50
N PRO A 57 -10.06 -4.07 -0.38
CA PRO A 57 -9.16 -4.68 -1.38
C PRO A 57 -9.19 -6.21 -1.37
N LYS A 58 -9.77 -6.83 -0.33
CA LYS A 58 -9.90 -8.29 -0.22
C LYS A 58 -11.20 -8.83 -0.81
N CYS A 59 -12.34 -8.15 -0.58
CA CYS A 59 -13.66 -8.68 -0.94
C CYS A 59 -14.54 -7.73 -1.77
N GLY A 60 -14.10 -6.50 -2.00
CA GLY A 60 -14.83 -5.50 -2.80
C GLY A 60 -16.01 -4.82 -2.11
N ASN A 61 -16.25 -5.07 -0.81
CA ASN A 61 -17.32 -4.42 -0.06
C ASN A 61 -17.07 -2.93 0.13
N GLU A 62 -18.08 -2.08 -0.04
CA GLU A 62 -17.98 -0.62 0.09
C GLU A 62 -17.98 -0.15 1.57
N GLY A 63 -18.45 -0.98 2.50
CA GLY A 63 -18.43 -0.70 3.93
C GLY A 63 -17.08 -1.03 4.57
N ALA A 64 -16.43 0.00 5.13
CA ALA A 64 -15.27 -0.14 5.99
C ALA A 64 -15.18 0.99 7.02
N GLY A 65 -15.14 0.62 8.31
CA GLY A 65 -14.82 1.54 9.39
C GLY A 65 -13.39 2.09 9.28
N THR A 66 -13.19 3.32 9.76
CA THR A 66 -11.89 4.00 9.77
C THR A 66 -11.52 4.41 11.19
N GLN A 67 -10.34 4.01 11.65
CA GLN A 67 -9.80 4.35 12.97
C GLN A 67 -8.43 4.99 12.83
N TYR A 68 -8.26 6.14 13.46
CA TYR A 68 -6.95 6.74 13.62
C TYR A 68 -6.03 5.86 14.50
N ARG A 69 -4.77 5.71 14.08
CA ARG A 69 -3.72 5.01 14.83
C ARG A 69 -2.51 5.93 14.98
N ALA A 70 -2.22 6.27 16.23
CA ALA A 70 -1.01 7.01 16.59
C ALA A 70 0.27 6.25 16.16
N PRO A 71 1.39 6.98 16.00
CA PRO A 71 2.69 6.36 15.75
C PRO A 71 3.00 5.29 16.79
N ARG A 72 3.45 4.12 16.33
CA ARG A 72 3.97 3.10 17.25
C ARG A 72 5.47 3.08 17.21
N ILE A 73 6.08 3.09 18.39
CA ILE A 73 7.50 2.81 18.54
C ILE A 73 7.75 1.34 18.18
N ARG A 74 8.91 1.05 17.60
CA ARG A 74 9.36 -0.31 17.35
C ARG A 74 9.26 -1.13 18.65
N GLY A 75 8.66 -2.30 18.58
CA GLY A 75 8.46 -3.14 19.76
C GLY A 75 8.41 -4.62 19.41
N LEU A 76 8.68 -5.45 20.43
CA LEU A 76 8.51 -6.89 20.37
C LEU A 76 7.07 -7.24 20.71
N TRP A 77 6.39 -7.96 19.84
CA TRP A 77 4.98 -8.34 20.00
C TRP A 77 4.86 -9.85 19.87
N GLU A 78 4.06 -10.48 20.72
CA GLU A 78 3.76 -11.90 20.58
C GLU A 78 2.66 -12.09 19.51
N TRP A 79 2.91 -13.01 18.57
CA TRP A 79 1.98 -13.40 17.53
C TRP A 79 2.18 -14.88 17.22
N ASN A 80 1.14 -15.71 17.42
CA ASN A 80 1.19 -17.16 17.22
C ASN A 80 2.40 -17.81 17.93
N ASP A 81 2.55 -17.56 19.23
CA ASP A 81 3.65 -18.07 20.07
C ASP A 81 5.06 -17.63 19.64
N ALA A 82 5.16 -16.68 18.69
CA ALA A 82 6.41 -16.11 18.23
C ALA A 82 6.51 -14.62 18.58
N ASN A 83 7.67 -14.21 19.08
CA ASN A 83 7.99 -12.81 19.29
C ASN A 83 8.41 -12.17 17.96
N VAL A 84 7.54 -11.34 17.39
CA VAL A 84 7.78 -10.59 16.16
C VAL A 84 8.15 -9.14 16.47
N MET A 85 9.27 -8.69 15.89
CA MET A 85 9.63 -7.28 15.91
C MET A 85 8.74 -6.53 14.92
N ARG A 86 7.78 -5.76 15.42
CA ARG A 86 7.08 -4.78 14.57
C ARG A 86 7.91 -3.49 14.54
N GLY A 87 8.20 -3.03 13.33
CA GLY A 87 8.89 -1.77 13.08
C GLY A 87 8.12 -0.57 13.61
N PRO A 88 8.77 0.61 13.65
CA PRO A 88 8.03 1.82 13.94
C PRO A 88 6.98 2.00 12.85
N LEU A 89 5.72 2.16 13.24
CA LEU A 89 4.65 2.46 12.29
C LEU A 89 4.35 3.95 12.39
N PRO A 90 4.31 4.69 11.26
CA PRO A 90 3.91 6.08 11.28
C PRO A 90 2.45 6.21 11.73
N GLU A 91 2.08 7.46 12.00
CA GLU A 91 0.70 7.87 12.14
C GLU A 91 -0.09 7.48 10.88
N ARG A 92 -1.30 6.93 11.07
CA ARG A 92 -2.06 6.34 9.98
C ARG A 92 -3.54 6.19 10.25
N LEU A 93 -4.29 5.93 9.19
CA LEU A 93 -5.67 5.48 9.25
C LEU A 93 -5.69 3.96 9.06
N GLN A 94 -6.17 3.23 10.06
CA GLN A 94 -6.48 1.82 9.91
C GLN A 94 -7.93 1.66 9.51
N ARG A 95 -8.17 0.92 8.43
CA ARG A 95 -9.51 0.55 7.98
C ARG A 95 -9.81 -0.89 8.32
N ASN A 96 -11.06 -1.18 8.66
CA ASN A 96 -11.55 -2.55 8.84
C ASN A 96 -12.78 -2.77 7.93
N CYS A 97 -12.77 -3.83 7.14
CA CYS A 97 -13.92 -4.17 6.31
C CYS A 97 -15.07 -4.71 7.17
N ASP A 98 -16.27 -4.14 7.05
CA ASP A 98 -17.45 -4.54 7.83
C ASP A 98 -17.97 -5.95 7.46
N ARG A 99 -17.51 -6.50 6.32
CA ARG A 99 -17.95 -7.81 5.81
C ARG A 99 -16.97 -8.95 6.11
N CYS A 100 -15.67 -8.71 5.97
CA CYS A 100 -14.66 -9.78 6.05
C CYS A 100 -13.57 -9.53 7.08
N ASP A 101 -13.72 -8.48 7.90
CA ASP A 101 -12.79 -8.06 8.96
C ASP A 101 -11.35 -7.84 8.51
N PHE A 102 -11.14 -7.74 7.18
CA PHE A 102 -9.82 -7.45 6.65
C PHE A 102 -9.41 -6.03 7.05
N CYS A 103 -8.22 -5.92 7.62
CA CYS A 103 -7.63 -4.66 8.06
C CYS A 103 -6.52 -4.22 7.12
N TRP A 104 -6.53 -2.96 6.72
CA TRP A 104 -5.44 -2.33 5.98
C TRP A 104 -5.17 -0.93 6.53
N ASP A 105 -3.99 -0.40 6.21
CA ASP A 105 -3.54 0.90 6.70
C ASP A 105 -3.35 1.87 5.52
N GLU A 106 -3.74 3.12 5.69
CA GLU A 106 -3.59 4.24 4.76
C GLU A 106 -2.93 5.43 5.45
N ALA A 107 -2.29 6.30 4.68
CA ALA A 107 -1.78 7.57 5.15
C ALA A 107 -2.92 8.50 5.59
N LEU A 108 -2.60 9.49 6.43
CA LEU A 108 -3.54 10.56 6.75
C LEU A 108 -3.90 11.38 5.50
N THR A 109 -5.10 11.95 5.49
CA THR A 109 -5.47 12.98 4.52
C THR A 109 -4.53 14.17 4.67
N PRO A 110 -3.81 14.60 3.62
CA PRO A 110 -3.00 15.80 3.71
C PRO A 110 -3.91 16.99 4.03
N PRO A 111 -3.50 17.90 4.92
CA PRO A 111 -4.32 19.07 5.23
C PRO A 111 -4.51 19.90 3.96
N THR A 112 -5.76 20.11 3.55
CA THR A 112 -6.04 21.06 2.47
C THR A 112 -5.94 22.48 3.04
N PRO A 113 -5.43 23.46 2.28
CA PRO A 113 -5.35 24.85 2.74
C PRO A 113 -6.73 25.41 3.14
N ALA A 114 -7.81 24.91 2.53
CA ALA A 114 -9.18 25.23 2.90
C ALA A 114 -9.55 24.77 4.33
N HIS A 115 -9.05 23.62 4.80
CA HIS A 115 -9.32 23.13 6.16
C HIS A 115 -8.66 23.99 7.24
N ASN A 116 -7.55 24.66 6.93
CA ASN A 116 -6.80 25.48 7.88
C ASN A 116 -7.20 26.96 7.86
N ALA A 117 -7.99 27.39 6.87
CA ALA A 117 -8.34 28.80 6.71
C ALA A 117 -9.25 29.32 7.85
N GLY A 118 -10.00 28.43 8.50
CA GLY A 118 -11.05 28.82 9.44
C GLY A 118 -12.13 29.69 8.78
N PRO A 119 -13.26 29.96 9.48
CA PRO A 119 -14.15 31.04 9.06
C PRO A 119 -13.42 32.37 9.23
N THR A 120 -13.59 33.27 8.27
CA THR A 120 -13.13 34.65 8.41
C THR A 120 -13.90 35.36 9.53
N VAL A 121 -13.34 36.45 10.05
CA VAL A 121 -14.01 37.29 11.07
C VAL A 121 -15.38 37.78 10.59
N ALA A 122 -15.53 38.04 9.29
CA ALA A 122 -16.81 38.43 8.68
C ALA A 122 -17.84 37.30 8.76
N GLU A 123 -17.46 36.08 8.38
CA GLU A 123 -18.35 34.91 8.45
C GLU A 123 -18.77 34.61 9.90
N CYS A 124 -17.87 34.79 10.87
CA CYS A 124 -18.21 34.69 12.29
C CYS A 124 -19.21 35.76 12.74
N ALA A 125 -19.06 36.99 12.28
CA ALA A 125 -19.97 38.10 12.60
C ALA A 125 -21.36 37.91 11.98
N GLU A 126 -21.42 37.40 10.75
CA GLU A 126 -22.69 37.07 10.07
C GLU A 126 -23.41 35.90 10.76
N ALA A 127 -22.68 34.87 11.19
CA ALA A 127 -23.24 33.78 11.97
C ALA A 127 -23.81 34.31 13.30
N ASP A 128 -23.06 35.11 14.06
CA ASP A 128 -23.52 35.69 15.32
C ASP A 128 -24.81 36.52 15.14
N ALA A 129 -24.86 37.39 14.12
CA ALA A 129 -26.03 38.19 13.79
C ALA A 129 -27.26 37.33 13.42
N ARG A 130 -27.07 36.20 12.73
CA ARG A 130 -28.16 35.28 12.39
C ARG A 130 -28.75 34.58 13.61
N TRP A 131 -27.93 34.26 14.61
CA TRP A 131 -28.37 33.53 15.80
C TRP A 131 -28.91 34.45 16.91
N TRP A 132 -28.39 35.67 17.01
CA TRP A 132 -28.75 36.64 18.07
C TRP A 132 -29.53 37.85 17.59
N GLY A 133 -29.59 38.11 16.27
CA GLY A 133 -30.29 39.24 15.66
C GLY A 133 -31.77 38.99 15.37
N GLY A 134 -32.35 37.91 15.90
CA GLY A 134 -33.79 37.67 15.82
C GLY A 134 -34.56 38.86 16.40
N GLU A 135 -35.25 39.57 15.52
CA GLU A 135 -36.05 40.75 15.81
C GLU A 135 -36.94 40.51 17.04
N LYS A 136 -36.78 41.34 18.07
CA LYS A 136 -37.85 41.59 19.04
C LYS A 136 -38.94 42.38 18.32
N THR A 137 -39.67 41.77 17.39
CA THR A 137 -40.91 42.35 16.89
C THR A 137 -41.88 42.37 18.07
N GLY A 138 -42.24 43.59 18.47
CA GLY A 138 -42.98 43.87 19.70
C GLY A 138 -44.30 43.13 19.80
N GLU A 139 -44.63 42.78 21.03
CA GLU A 139 -46.00 42.54 21.47
C GLU A 139 -46.32 43.73 22.38
N GLU A 140 -47.13 44.65 21.86
CA GLU A 140 -47.78 45.76 22.60
C GLU A 140 -49.00 45.24 23.37
#